data_AF-A0A486VHS8-F1
#
_entry.id   AF-A0A486VHS8-F1
#
_cell.length_a   1.000
_cell.length_b   1.000
_cell.length_c   1.000
_cell.angle_alpha   90.00
_cell.angle_beta   90.00
_cell.angle_gamma   90.00
#
_symmetry.space_group_name_H-M   'P 1'
#
loop_
_entity.id
_entity.type
_entity.pdbx_description
1 polymer ?
#
loop_
_entity_poly.entity_id
_entity_poly.type
_entity_poly.pdbx_seq_one_letter_code
_entity_poly.pdbx_strand_id
1 'polypeptide(L)'
;MKQTHYFTVNFTGFTTAASEEQSYLRLIAGEHAFYTDKRHFKDPSLFDRLRLGQPLHIGTCRLKDGSYWIHWLSDGHILLEPSRQPLSIKKLLRPVGLVFFVCLIILACAPWLDIFLLLCFITMLVNPFGIFSFCSCNFSLRLRVLNAKMQRTKQGDISFCQRLEILPATSERHPPSANNEIALPKEFALEEGVILNSYYQIWIATRVRPYFIKEGACFQLATRHSFFSARLTWLSNALNNRCRPPFLADGDWVIAARRHGYDDLQALYNVSDGSVY
;
A
#
# COMPACT_ATOMS: atom_id res chain seq x y z
N MET A 1 8.73 -16.24 4.37
CA MET A 1 9.47 -15.04 3.94
C MET A 1 8.60 -14.27 2.94
N LYS A 2 8.48 -12.93 3.03
CA LYS A 2 7.73 -12.15 2.01
C LYS A 2 8.54 -12.15 0.70
N GLN A 3 8.04 -12.80 -0.34
CA GLN A 3 8.72 -12.96 -1.62
C GLN A 3 8.61 -11.68 -2.47
N THR A 4 9.73 -11.28 -3.09
CA THR A 4 9.77 -10.25 -4.13
C THR A 4 9.41 -10.89 -5.46
N HIS A 5 8.53 -10.25 -6.22
CA HIS A 5 8.11 -10.72 -7.53
C HIS A 5 8.26 -9.61 -8.57
N TYR A 6 8.54 -10.01 -9.79
CA TYR A 6 8.77 -9.10 -10.91
C TYR A 6 7.86 -9.50 -12.05
N PHE A 7 7.06 -8.56 -12.52
CA PHE A 7 6.08 -8.82 -13.57
C PHE A 7 6.27 -7.86 -14.74
N THR A 8 5.93 -8.33 -15.92
CA THR A 8 5.68 -7.50 -17.09
C THR A 8 4.18 -7.60 -17.38
N VAL A 9 3.48 -6.48 -17.28
CA VAL A 9 2.03 -6.39 -17.52
C VAL A 9 1.77 -5.47 -18.72
N ASN A 10 0.68 -5.70 -19.45
CA ASN A 10 0.22 -4.72 -20.42
C ASN A 10 -0.52 -3.60 -19.66
N PHE A 11 -0.03 -2.37 -19.72
CA PHE A 11 -0.54 -1.30 -18.88
C PHE A 11 -1.85 -0.72 -19.39
N THR A 12 -2.93 -0.91 -18.64
CA THR A 12 -4.27 -0.39 -18.96
C THR A 12 -4.63 0.90 -18.21
N GLY A 13 -3.69 1.47 -17.46
CA GLY A 13 -3.93 2.61 -16.58
C GLY A 13 -4.09 2.19 -15.11
N PHE A 14 -3.90 3.15 -14.22
CA PHE A 14 -4.18 2.96 -12.80
C PHE A 14 -5.61 3.42 -12.48
N THR A 15 -6.27 2.68 -11.61
CA THR A 15 -7.44 3.17 -10.88
C THR A 15 -6.97 3.94 -9.65
N THR A 16 -7.61 5.04 -9.33
CA THR A 16 -7.27 5.89 -8.18
C THR A 16 -8.25 5.66 -7.04
N ALA A 17 -7.74 5.49 -5.81
CA ALA A 17 -8.60 5.30 -4.65
C ALA A 17 -9.21 6.61 -4.16
N ALA A 18 -10.33 6.49 -3.44
CA ALA A 18 -10.80 7.48 -2.48
C ALA A 18 -9.86 7.56 -1.25
N SER A 19 -8.68 8.13 -1.45
CA SER A 19 -7.65 8.34 -0.43
C SER A 19 -7.25 9.81 -0.30
N GLU A 20 -6.53 10.12 0.77
CA GLU A 20 -5.85 11.41 0.93
C GLU A 20 -5.04 11.75 -0.34
N GLU A 21 -5.26 12.95 -0.87
CA GLU A 21 -4.63 13.47 -2.11
C GLU A 21 -4.77 12.56 -3.34
N GLN A 22 -5.71 11.60 -3.33
CA GLN A 22 -5.88 10.64 -4.43
C GLN A 22 -4.56 9.92 -4.80
N SER A 23 -3.72 9.70 -3.79
CA SER A 23 -2.35 9.21 -3.94
C SER A 23 -2.27 7.69 -4.10
N TYR A 24 -3.26 6.93 -3.63
CA TYR A 24 -3.30 5.48 -3.73
C TYR A 24 -3.78 5.02 -5.10
N LEU A 25 -3.01 4.10 -5.69
CA LEU A 25 -3.25 3.57 -7.03
C LEU A 25 -3.38 2.06 -7.01
N ARG A 26 -4.25 1.54 -7.89
CA ARG A 26 -4.41 0.11 -8.16
C ARG A 26 -4.25 -0.18 -9.64
N LEU A 27 -3.61 -1.30 -9.95
CA LEU A 27 -3.54 -1.89 -11.28
C LEU A 27 -4.02 -3.34 -11.18
N ILE A 28 -4.92 -3.74 -12.05
CA ILE A 28 -5.42 -5.13 -12.12
C ILE A 28 -4.94 -5.72 -13.44
N ALA A 29 -4.28 -6.88 -13.38
CA ALA A 29 -3.85 -7.63 -14.56
C ALA A 29 -4.21 -9.11 -14.37
N GLY A 30 -5.27 -9.56 -15.06
CA GLY A 30 -5.85 -10.89 -14.87
C GLY A 30 -6.32 -11.09 -13.42
N GLU A 31 -5.83 -12.15 -12.78
CA GLU A 31 -6.11 -12.49 -11.38
C GLU A 31 -5.24 -11.73 -10.35
N HIS A 32 -4.36 -10.84 -10.81
CA HIS A 32 -3.42 -10.15 -9.96
C HIS A 32 -3.85 -8.70 -9.73
N ALA A 33 -3.94 -8.31 -8.45
CA ALA A 33 -4.15 -6.93 -8.02
C ALA A 33 -2.87 -6.34 -7.44
N PHE A 34 -2.45 -5.20 -7.99
CA PHE A 34 -1.26 -4.46 -7.62
C PHE A 34 -1.62 -3.10 -7.04
N TYR A 35 -0.96 -2.70 -5.96
CA TYR A 35 -1.24 -1.45 -5.24
C TYR A 35 0.03 -0.64 -5.04
N THR A 36 -0.12 0.67 -5.00
CA THR A 36 0.96 1.56 -4.60
C THR A 36 0.43 2.90 -4.09
N ASP A 37 1.34 3.74 -3.60
CA ASP A 37 1.07 5.12 -3.19
C ASP A 37 2.06 6.03 -3.92
N LYS A 38 1.56 7.00 -4.68
CA LYS A 38 2.36 7.97 -5.45
C LYS A 38 3.43 8.65 -4.58
N ARG A 39 3.14 8.91 -3.30
CA ARG A 39 4.04 9.57 -2.34
C ARG A 39 5.26 8.72 -1.96
N HIS A 40 5.25 7.43 -2.28
CA HIS A 40 6.40 6.56 -2.10
C HIS A 40 7.43 6.66 -3.23
N PHE A 41 7.19 7.45 -4.28
CA PHE A 41 8.11 7.61 -5.41
C PHE A 41 8.81 8.96 -5.37
N LYS A 42 10.03 9.03 -5.94
CA LYS A 42 10.83 10.27 -5.96
C LYS A 42 10.14 11.39 -6.72
N ASP A 43 9.53 11.04 -7.85
CA ASP A 43 8.83 11.97 -8.73
C ASP A 43 7.44 11.41 -9.07
N PRO A 44 6.41 11.78 -8.29
CA PRO A 44 5.03 11.35 -8.53
C PRO A 44 4.45 11.79 -9.88
N SER A 45 4.97 12.86 -10.49
CA SER A 45 4.45 13.38 -11.77
C SER A 45 4.72 12.43 -12.94
N LEU A 46 5.69 11.53 -12.79
CA LEU A 46 6.02 10.52 -13.81
C LEU A 46 4.90 9.51 -14.03
N PHE A 47 3.98 9.34 -13.07
CA PHE A 47 2.82 8.46 -13.25
C PHE A 47 1.93 8.92 -14.41
N ASP A 48 1.80 10.23 -14.59
CA ASP A 48 0.92 10.82 -15.61
C ASP A 48 1.55 10.74 -17.02
N ARG A 49 2.84 10.36 -17.11
CA ARG A 49 3.58 10.22 -18.36
C ARG A 49 3.64 8.77 -18.87
N LEU A 50 3.12 7.82 -18.12
CA LEU A 50 3.08 6.41 -18.51
C LEU A 50 2.11 6.21 -19.66
N ARG A 51 2.53 5.44 -20.68
CA ARG A 51 1.73 5.20 -21.89
C ARG A 51 0.86 3.96 -21.76
N LEU A 52 -0.43 4.12 -22.03
CA LEU A 52 -1.38 3.01 -22.09
C LEU A 52 -1.04 2.04 -23.24
N GLY A 53 -1.33 0.76 -23.03
CA GLY A 53 -1.11 -0.32 -24.00
C GLY A 53 0.35 -0.72 -24.20
N GLN A 54 1.27 -0.20 -23.38
CA GLN A 54 2.68 -0.56 -23.41
C GLN A 54 3.03 -1.55 -22.29
N PRO A 55 4.08 -2.37 -22.48
CA PRO A 55 4.56 -3.24 -21.41
C PRO A 55 5.09 -2.39 -20.25
N LEU A 56 4.59 -2.68 -19.05
CA LEU A 56 5.04 -2.09 -17.81
C LEU A 56 5.70 -3.16 -16.95
N HIS A 57 6.97 -2.92 -16.61
CA HIS A 57 7.77 -3.76 -15.75
C HIS A 57 7.63 -3.28 -14.31
N ILE A 58 7.23 -4.16 -13.41
CA ILE A 58 6.93 -3.80 -12.02
C ILE A 58 7.73 -4.66 -11.04
N GLY A 59 8.37 -3.99 -10.08
CA GLY A 59 9.02 -4.61 -8.94
C GLY A 59 8.10 -4.60 -7.73
N THR A 60 7.70 -5.79 -7.29
CA THR A 60 6.62 -5.94 -6.31
C THR A 60 7.00 -6.82 -5.14
N CYS A 61 6.19 -6.76 -4.09
CA CYS A 61 6.27 -7.67 -2.97
C CYS A 61 4.90 -8.18 -2.60
N ARG A 62 4.80 -9.49 -2.37
CA ARG A 62 3.53 -10.12 -2.03
C ARG A 62 3.08 -9.71 -0.62
N LEU A 63 1.83 -9.29 -0.52
CA LEU A 63 1.11 -8.98 0.71
C LEU A 63 0.48 -10.24 1.30
N LYS A 64 -0.06 -10.14 2.51
CA LYS A 64 -0.61 -11.30 3.24
C LYS A 64 -1.90 -11.84 2.60
N ASP A 65 -2.67 -10.96 1.98
CA ASP A 65 -3.90 -11.26 1.25
C ASP A 65 -3.65 -11.77 -0.17
N GLY A 66 -2.39 -12.01 -0.55
CA GLY A 66 -2.01 -12.50 -1.86
C GLY A 66 -1.84 -11.42 -2.92
N SER A 67 -2.29 -10.19 -2.65
CA SER A 67 -2.08 -9.02 -3.52
C SER A 67 -0.62 -8.56 -3.51
N TYR A 68 -0.28 -7.60 -4.36
CA TYR A 68 1.10 -7.15 -4.55
C TYR A 68 1.25 -5.66 -4.30
N TRP A 69 2.29 -5.28 -3.56
CA TRP A 69 2.68 -3.88 -3.40
C TRP A 69 3.79 -3.51 -4.38
N ILE A 70 3.56 -2.51 -5.23
CA ILE A 70 4.55 -2.01 -6.18
C ILE A 70 5.50 -1.05 -5.47
N HIS A 71 6.79 -1.26 -5.66
CA HIS A 71 7.85 -0.43 -5.10
C HIS A 71 8.63 0.35 -6.16
N TRP A 72 8.74 -0.19 -7.37
CA TRP A 72 9.28 0.50 -8.54
C TRP A 72 8.56 0.00 -9.79
N LEU A 73 8.49 0.83 -10.82
CA LEU A 73 7.93 0.44 -12.11
C LEU A 73 8.61 1.19 -13.27
N SER A 74 8.60 0.59 -14.45
CA SER A 74 9.21 1.16 -15.65
C SER A 74 8.49 0.70 -16.91
N ASP A 75 8.28 1.62 -17.85
CA ASP A 75 7.78 1.34 -19.20
C ASP A 75 8.92 1.19 -20.24
N GLY A 76 10.18 1.10 -19.76
CA GLY A 76 11.39 1.07 -20.58
C GLY A 76 11.98 2.45 -20.91
N HIS A 77 11.18 3.52 -20.86
CA HIS A 77 11.63 4.89 -21.09
C HIS A 77 11.70 5.71 -19.79
N ILE A 78 10.71 5.52 -18.93
CA ILE A 78 10.52 6.16 -17.65
C ILE A 78 10.75 5.10 -16.58
N LEU A 79 11.49 5.48 -15.53
CA LEU A 79 11.69 4.66 -14.35
C LEU A 79 11.18 5.42 -13.13
N LEU A 80 10.15 4.88 -12.49
CA LEU A 80 9.64 5.38 -11.23
C LEU A 80 10.38 4.70 -10.08
N GLU A 81 11.34 5.43 -9.53
CA GLU A 81 12.15 4.99 -8.40
C GLU A 81 11.46 5.27 -7.05
N PRO A 82 11.62 4.37 -6.06
CA PRO A 82 11.12 4.62 -4.72
C PRO A 82 11.84 5.84 -4.14
N SER A 83 11.08 6.73 -3.54
CA SER A 83 11.58 7.78 -2.67
C SER A 83 12.35 7.12 -1.53
N ARG A 84 13.57 7.60 -1.30
CA ARG A 84 14.24 7.36 -0.02
C ARG A 84 13.61 8.32 0.96
N GLN A 85 12.38 8.04 1.39
CA GLN A 85 11.75 8.89 2.41
C GLN A 85 12.71 8.97 3.60
N PRO A 86 13.08 10.18 4.04
CA PRO A 86 13.86 10.33 5.25
C PRO A 86 13.05 9.70 6.38
N LEU A 87 13.65 8.78 7.13
CA LEU A 87 12.99 8.18 8.28
C LEU A 87 12.42 9.30 9.15
N SER A 88 11.11 9.24 9.43
CA SER A 88 10.45 10.20 10.31
C SER A 88 11.28 10.38 11.58
N ILE A 89 11.61 11.63 11.91
CA ILE A 89 12.47 12.01 13.05
C ILE A 89 12.02 11.29 14.34
N LYS A 90 10.70 11.17 14.54
CA LYS A 90 10.09 10.47 15.69
C LYS A 90 10.38 8.96 15.72
N LYS A 91 10.46 8.31 14.57
CA LYS A 91 10.83 6.88 14.43
C LYS A 91 12.34 6.65 14.54
N LEU A 92 13.15 7.69 14.31
CA LEU A 92 14.60 7.70 14.42
C LEU A 92 15.09 7.96 15.85
N LEU A 93 14.39 8.80 16.62
CA LEU A 93 14.73 9.16 18.00
C LEU A 93 14.78 7.95 18.95
N ARG A 94 13.94 6.93 18.75
CA ARG A 94 13.93 5.73 19.61
C ARG A 94 15.21 4.89 19.51
N PRO A 95 15.66 4.44 18.31
CA PRO A 95 16.91 3.70 18.20
C PRO A 95 18.13 4.58 18.47
N VAL A 96 18.13 5.86 18.07
CA VAL A 96 19.23 6.80 18.38
C VAL A 96 19.40 7.00 19.88
N GLY A 97 18.30 7.20 20.61
CA GLY A 97 18.34 7.34 22.07
C GLY A 97 18.83 6.08 22.79
N LEU A 98 18.47 4.89 22.29
CA LEU A 98 18.95 3.62 22.84
C LEU A 98 20.44 3.41 22.57
N VAL A 99 20.91 3.68 21.35
CA VAL A 99 22.34 3.61 21.01
C VAL A 99 23.13 4.65 21.82
N PHE A 100 22.61 5.87 21.99
CA PHE A 100 23.20 6.91 22.84
C PHE A 100 23.36 6.42 24.29
N PHE A 101 22.33 5.80 24.87
CA PHE A 101 22.36 5.29 26.24
C PHE A 101 23.37 4.13 26.39
N VAL A 102 23.41 3.21 25.41
CA VAL A 102 24.38 2.09 25.41
C VAL A 102 25.81 2.61 25.25
N CYS A 103 26.06 3.59 24.38
CA CYS A 103 27.38 4.21 24.23
C CYS A 103 27.84 4.90 25.52
N LEU A 104 26.95 5.61 26.23
CA LEU A 104 27.27 6.22 27.53
C LEU A 104 27.66 5.17 28.59
N ILE A 105 26.96 4.03 28.64
CA ILE A 105 27.30 2.93 29.55
C ILE A 105 28.68 2.35 29.23
N ILE A 106 28.98 2.13 27.94
CA ILE A 106 30.27 1.57 27.52
C ILE A 106 31.42 2.54 27.82
N LEU A 107 31.23 3.84 27.57
CA LEU A 107 32.22 4.88 27.90
C LEU A 107 32.51 4.94 29.41
N ALA A 108 31.47 4.74 30.25
CA ALA A 108 31.62 4.71 31.70
C ALA A 108 32.32 3.43 32.22
N CYS A 109 32.16 2.29 31.54
CA CYS A 109 32.70 1.00 31.99
C CYS A 109 34.04 0.60 31.35
N ALA A 110 34.42 1.17 30.20
CA ALA A 110 35.58 0.74 29.43
C ALA A 110 36.30 1.90 28.70
N PRO A 111 37.02 2.78 29.43
CA PRO A 111 37.68 3.98 28.88
C PRO A 111 38.79 3.73 27.83
N TRP A 112 39.07 2.47 27.53
CA TRP A 112 40.19 2.00 26.70
C TRP A 112 39.74 1.87 25.23
N LEU A 113 38.42 1.83 25.00
CA LEU A 113 37.77 1.82 23.68
C LEU A 113 37.32 3.24 23.23
N ASP A 114 37.66 4.27 24.00
CA ASP A 114 37.02 5.59 23.96
C ASP A 114 37.16 6.32 22.63
N ILE A 115 38.34 6.35 22.02
CA ILE A 115 38.56 7.19 20.83
C ILE A 115 37.77 6.67 19.63
N PHE A 116 37.73 5.34 19.43
CA PHE A 116 37.02 4.74 18.30
C PHE A 116 35.50 4.82 18.45
N LEU A 117 35.00 4.57 19.66
CA LEU A 117 33.57 4.71 19.97
C LEU A 117 33.11 6.17 19.91
N LEU A 118 33.94 7.11 20.37
CA LEU A 118 33.68 8.54 20.27
C LEU A 118 33.62 9.01 18.81
N LEU A 119 34.51 8.53 17.94
CA LEU A 119 34.49 8.85 16.51
C LEU A 119 33.24 8.28 15.81
N CYS A 120 32.86 7.04 16.14
CA CYS A 120 31.60 6.43 15.66
C CYS A 120 30.37 7.21 16.17
N PHE A 121 30.44 7.73 17.39
CA PHE A 121 29.38 8.53 17.99
C PHE A 121 29.23 9.90 17.33
N ILE A 122 30.34 10.60 17.08
CA ILE A 122 30.36 11.90 16.38
C ILE A 122 29.81 11.73 14.96
N THR A 123 30.21 10.69 14.24
CA THR A 123 29.70 10.43 12.88
C THR A 123 28.20 10.14 12.87
N MET A 124 27.66 9.45 13.88
CA MET A 124 26.23 9.23 14.07
C MET A 124 25.46 10.52 14.42
N LEU A 125 26.08 11.46 15.15
CA LEU A 125 25.49 12.77 15.47
C LEU A 125 25.47 13.72 14.26
N VAL A 126 26.52 13.71 13.44
CA VAL A 126 26.65 14.62 12.29
C VAL A 126 25.74 14.22 11.14
N ASN A 127 25.52 12.91 10.91
CA ASN A 127 24.65 12.44 9.83
C ASN A 127 23.76 11.26 10.22
N PRO A 128 22.83 11.45 11.19
CA PRO A 128 21.94 10.38 11.63
C PRO A 128 21.03 9.91 10.49
N PHE A 129 20.59 10.81 9.61
CA PHE A 129 19.73 10.47 8.46
C PHE A 129 20.44 9.61 7.43
N GLY A 130 21.68 9.95 7.07
CA GLY A 130 22.46 9.21 6.08
C GLY A 130 22.80 7.81 6.56
N ILE A 131 23.23 7.64 7.81
CA ILE A 131 23.65 6.33 8.34
C ILE A 131 22.44 5.43 8.58
N PHE A 132 21.32 5.93 9.12
CA PHE A 132 20.11 5.11 9.28
C PHE A 132 19.43 4.79 7.95
N SER A 133 19.40 5.71 7.00
CA SER A 133 18.91 5.42 5.65
C SER A 133 19.80 4.38 4.96
N PHE A 134 21.13 4.52 5.08
CA PHE A 134 22.10 3.56 4.60
C PHE A 134 21.90 2.19 5.25
N CYS A 135 21.84 2.09 6.58
CA CYS A 135 21.61 0.84 7.30
C CYS A 135 20.23 0.24 7.01
N SER A 136 19.16 1.03 6.93
CA SER A 136 17.82 0.50 6.63
C SER A 136 17.71 -0.03 5.20
N CYS A 137 18.33 0.67 4.25
CA CYS A 137 18.38 0.25 2.84
C CYS A 137 19.34 -0.93 2.63
N ASN A 138 20.40 -1.03 3.43
CA ASN A 138 21.39 -2.10 3.34
C ASN A 138 20.97 -3.37 4.11
N PHE A 139 20.48 -3.26 5.35
CA PHE A 139 20.11 -4.43 6.13
C PHE A 139 18.78 -5.05 5.68
N SER A 140 17.91 -4.30 5.00
CA SER A 140 16.75 -4.90 4.33
C SER A 140 17.20 -5.66 3.09
N LEU A 141 17.51 -6.95 3.26
CA LEU A 141 17.86 -7.88 2.19
C LEU A 141 16.82 -7.85 1.05
N ARG A 142 15.54 -7.66 1.42
CA ARG A 142 14.43 -7.45 0.49
C ARG A 142 14.59 -6.19 -0.35
N LEU A 143 14.87 -5.05 0.25
CA LEU A 143 15.01 -3.78 -0.47
C LEU A 143 16.25 -3.81 -1.37
N ARG A 144 17.34 -4.45 -0.91
CA ARG A 144 18.54 -4.69 -1.72
C ARG A 144 18.25 -5.50 -2.98
N VAL A 145 17.56 -6.64 -2.84
CA VAL A 145 17.20 -7.50 -3.98
C VAL A 145 16.32 -6.74 -4.97
N LEU A 146 15.33 -6.02 -4.44
CA LEU A 146 14.42 -5.20 -5.23
C LEU A 146 15.14 -4.07 -5.99
N ASN A 147 16.04 -3.36 -5.32
CA ASN A 147 16.85 -2.28 -5.91
C ASN A 147 17.85 -2.83 -6.94
N ALA A 148 18.46 -3.99 -6.69
CA ALA A 148 19.38 -4.61 -7.64
C ALA A 148 18.68 -4.97 -8.95
N LYS A 149 17.46 -5.51 -8.87
CA LYS A 149 16.65 -5.80 -10.06
C LYS A 149 16.16 -4.54 -10.77
N MET A 150 15.81 -3.49 -10.02
CA MET A 150 15.52 -2.17 -10.60
C MET A 150 16.70 -1.62 -11.42
N GLN A 151 17.93 -1.74 -10.92
CA GLN A 151 19.12 -1.29 -11.65
C GLN A 151 19.36 -2.11 -12.93
N ARG A 152 19.03 -3.40 -12.93
CA ARG A 152 19.08 -4.22 -14.17
C ARG A 152 18.03 -3.78 -15.19
N THR A 153 16.80 -3.47 -14.74
CA THR A 153 15.78 -2.88 -15.62
C THR A 153 16.26 -1.58 -16.26
N LYS A 154 16.97 -0.74 -15.49
CA LYS A 154 17.57 0.50 -16.01
C LYS A 154 18.62 0.26 -17.09
N GLN A 155 19.28 -0.90 -17.06
CA GLN A 155 20.24 -1.34 -18.08
C GLN A 155 19.56 -2.07 -19.25
N GLY A 156 18.23 -2.19 -19.26
CA GLY A 156 17.46 -2.87 -20.30
C GLY A 156 17.29 -4.39 -20.09
N ASP A 157 17.84 -4.97 -19.01
CA ASP A 157 17.61 -6.38 -18.69
C ASP A 157 16.27 -6.55 -17.98
N ILE A 158 15.30 -7.10 -18.71
CA ILE A 158 13.93 -7.42 -18.24
C ILE A 158 13.66 -8.93 -18.22
N SER A 159 14.68 -9.76 -18.44
CA SER A 159 14.55 -11.22 -18.60
C SER A 159 13.99 -11.93 -17.37
N PHE A 160 14.12 -11.32 -16.20
CA PHE A 160 13.65 -11.85 -14.91
C PHE A 160 12.18 -11.53 -14.62
N CYS A 161 11.54 -10.69 -15.42
CA CYS A 161 10.14 -10.31 -15.23
C CYS A 161 9.22 -11.38 -15.81
N GLN A 162 8.33 -11.94 -14.98
CA GLN A 162 7.29 -12.85 -15.43
C GLN A 162 6.24 -12.08 -16.25
N ARG A 163 6.03 -12.46 -17.50
CA ARG A 163 4.97 -11.85 -18.32
C ARG A 163 3.60 -12.34 -17.84
N LEU A 164 2.73 -11.40 -17.48
CA LEU A 164 1.33 -11.67 -17.24
C LEU A 164 0.61 -11.38 -18.55
N GLU A 165 0.40 -12.43 -19.33
CA GLU A 165 -0.45 -12.34 -20.51
C GLU A 165 -1.89 -12.21 -20.03
N ILE A 166 -2.54 -11.13 -20.45
CA ILE A 166 -3.97 -10.97 -20.31
C ILE A 166 -4.55 -12.05 -21.23
N LEU A 167 -4.89 -13.21 -20.68
CA LEU A 167 -5.92 -14.03 -21.30
C LEU A 167 -7.08 -13.06 -21.56
N PRO A 168 -7.55 -12.92 -22.82
CA PRO A 168 -8.70 -12.07 -23.09
C PRO A 168 -9.76 -12.50 -22.10
N ALA A 169 -10.34 -11.54 -21.38
CA ALA A 169 -11.33 -11.79 -20.35
C ALA A 169 -12.58 -12.40 -20.99
N THR A 170 -12.49 -13.66 -21.41
CA THR A 170 -13.58 -14.61 -21.53
C THR A 170 -13.60 -15.36 -20.21
N SER A 171 -13.75 -14.59 -19.15
CA SER A 171 -14.46 -15.07 -18.00
C SER A 171 -15.34 -13.88 -17.72
N GLU A 172 -16.60 -13.97 -18.14
CA GLU A 172 -17.66 -13.54 -17.26
C GLU A 172 -17.19 -13.94 -15.86
N ARG A 173 -16.63 -12.99 -15.09
CA ARG A 173 -16.53 -13.19 -13.65
C ARG A 173 -17.99 -13.24 -13.27
N HIS A 174 -18.59 -14.42 -13.39
CA HIS A 174 -19.78 -14.73 -12.68
C HIS A 174 -19.44 -14.31 -11.27
N PRO A 175 -20.19 -13.36 -10.70
CA PRO A 175 -20.06 -13.14 -9.28
C PRO A 175 -20.14 -14.53 -8.64
N PRO A 176 -19.52 -14.77 -7.48
CA PRO A 176 -20.04 -15.82 -6.64
C PRO A 176 -21.52 -15.45 -6.45
N SER A 177 -22.39 -16.04 -7.28
CA SER A 177 -23.83 -16.02 -7.12
C SER A 177 -23.96 -16.41 -5.68
N ALA A 178 -24.39 -15.49 -4.82
CA ALA A 178 -24.55 -15.76 -3.41
C ALA A 178 -25.26 -17.11 -3.35
N ASN A 179 -24.53 -18.16 -2.94
CA ASN A 179 -25.08 -19.49 -2.97
C ASN A 179 -26.31 -19.38 -2.07
N ASN A 180 -27.50 -19.48 -2.67
CA ASN A 180 -28.78 -19.39 -1.96
C ASN A 180 -28.90 -20.49 -0.88
N GLU A 181 -27.92 -21.40 -0.80
CA GLU A 181 -27.78 -22.44 0.22
C GLU A 181 -27.25 -21.93 1.57
N ILE A 182 -26.60 -20.77 1.63
CA ILE A 182 -26.19 -20.16 2.90
C ILE A 182 -27.29 -19.21 3.33
N ALA A 183 -28.15 -19.64 4.26
CA ALA A 183 -29.14 -18.79 4.88
C ALA A 183 -28.44 -17.60 5.55
N LEU A 184 -28.56 -16.41 4.94
CA LEU A 184 -28.02 -15.18 5.49
C LEU A 184 -28.63 -14.96 6.89
N PRO A 185 -27.85 -14.62 7.92
CA PRO A 185 -28.43 -14.30 9.22
C PRO A 185 -29.43 -13.17 9.05
N LYS A 186 -30.63 -13.30 9.65
CA LYS A 186 -31.73 -12.31 9.56
C LYS A 186 -31.35 -10.90 10.00
N GLU A 187 -30.18 -10.73 10.64
CA GLU A 187 -29.66 -9.46 11.10
C GLU A 187 -28.93 -8.65 10.03
N PHE A 188 -28.51 -9.28 8.92
CA PHE A 188 -27.73 -8.62 7.89
C PHE A 188 -28.46 -8.58 6.55
N ALA A 189 -28.37 -7.45 5.86
CA ALA A 189 -28.78 -7.29 4.48
C ALA A 189 -27.51 -7.24 3.60
N LEU A 190 -27.51 -8.02 2.53
CA LEU A 190 -26.48 -7.99 1.50
C LEU A 190 -26.94 -7.07 0.37
N GLU A 191 -26.13 -6.07 0.04
CA GLU A 191 -26.39 -5.16 -1.08
C GLU A 191 -25.25 -5.22 -2.07
N GLU A 192 -25.60 -5.47 -3.33
CA GLU A 192 -24.67 -5.53 -4.45
C GLU A 192 -24.88 -4.31 -5.35
N GLY A 193 -23.78 -3.69 -5.78
CA GLY A 193 -23.85 -2.54 -6.66
C GLY A 193 -22.49 -2.02 -7.11
N VAL A 194 -22.53 -0.96 -7.91
CA VAL A 194 -21.34 -0.27 -8.41
C VAL A 194 -21.14 1.04 -7.66
N ILE A 195 -19.91 1.34 -7.30
CA ILE A 195 -19.54 2.62 -6.68
C ILE A 195 -19.60 3.73 -7.73
N LEU A 196 -20.39 4.77 -7.47
CA LEU A 196 -20.50 5.93 -8.36
C LEU A 196 -19.63 7.11 -7.94
N ASN A 197 -19.66 7.42 -6.64
CA ASN A 197 -18.98 8.58 -6.09
C ASN A 197 -18.25 8.18 -4.82
N SER A 198 -16.94 8.13 -4.86
CA SER A 198 -16.08 7.83 -3.73
C SER A 198 -15.19 9.01 -3.38
N TYR A 199 -15.11 9.33 -2.09
CA TYR A 199 -14.28 10.43 -1.60
C TYR A 199 -13.69 10.13 -0.23
N TYR A 200 -12.52 10.71 0.02
CA TYR A 200 -11.83 10.59 1.29
C TYR A 200 -12.39 11.59 2.31
N GLN A 201 -12.56 11.15 3.56
CA GLN A 201 -13.00 12.03 4.63
C GLN A 201 -12.31 11.68 5.96
N ILE A 202 -12.01 12.73 6.73
CA ILE A 202 -11.51 12.63 8.11
C ILE A 202 -12.60 13.13 9.05
N TRP A 203 -12.85 12.42 10.15
CA TRP A 203 -13.82 12.85 11.16
C TRP A 203 -13.38 12.45 12.58
N ILE A 204 -14.03 13.06 13.57
CA ILE A 204 -13.78 12.81 14.99
C ILE A 204 -14.80 11.77 15.49
N ALA A 205 -14.31 10.67 16.07
CA ALA A 205 -15.15 9.57 16.54
C ALA A 205 -15.69 9.75 17.97
N THR A 206 -15.04 10.57 18.80
CA THR A 206 -15.46 10.83 20.18
C THR A 206 -15.44 12.32 20.48
N ARG A 207 -16.51 12.85 21.11
CA ARG A 207 -16.54 14.21 21.65
C ARG A 207 -15.90 14.34 23.04
N VAL A 208 -15.55 13.21 23.66
CA VAL A 208 -14.96 13.13 25.01
C VAL A 208 -13.47 12.80 24.89
N ARG A 209 -12.62 13.50 25.65
CA ARG A 209 -11.16 13.32 25.60
C ARG A 209 -10.75 11.90 26.05
N PRO A 210 -9.75 11.28 25.41
CA PRO A 210 -9.02 11.77 24.23
C PRO A 210 -9.84 11.67 22.93
N TYR A 211 -9.71 12.67 22.06
CA TYR A 211 -10.34 12.64 20.74
C TYR A 211 -9.72 11.54 19.89
N PHE A 212 -10.54 10.64 19.36
CA PHE A 212 -10.10 9.69 18.34
C PHE A 212 -10.41 10.25 16.96
N ILE A 213 -9.37 10.53 16.16
CA ILE A 213 -9.50 10.85 14.74
C ILE A 213 -9.67 9.54 13.99
N LYS A 214 -10.73 9.44 13.18
CA LYS A 214 -10.94 8.35 12.24
C LYS A 214 -10.80 8.90 10.83
N GLU A 215 -10.17 8.12 9.98
CA GLU A 215 -9.99 8.40 8.56
C GLU A 215 -10.71 7.30 7.78
N GLY A 216 -11.20 7.63 6.59
CA GLY A 216 -11.77 6.60 5.74
C GLY A 216 -12.30 7.08 4.41
N ALA A 217 -12.94 6.15 3.70
CA ALA A 217 -13.58 6.40 2.42
C ALA A 217 -15.10 6.42 2.60
N CYS A 218 -15.74 7.45 2.05
CA CYS A 218 -17.17 7.52 1.87
C CYS A 218 -17.48 7.18 0.41
N PHE A 219 -18.51 6.38 0.15
CA PHE A 219 -18.87 6.01 -1.21
C PHE A 219 -20.37 5.87 -1.39
N GLN A 220 -20.86 6.19 -2.59
CA GLN A 220 -22.24 5.99 -2.98
C GLN A 220 -22.36 4.74 -3.85
N LEU A 221 -23.16 3.78 -3.38
CA LEU A 221 -23.45 2.54 -4.10
C LEU A 221 -24.71 2.71 -4.95
N ALA A 222 -24.62 2.46 -6.25
CA ALA A 222 -25.79 2.30 -7.11
C ALA A 222 -26.21 0.83 -7.13
N THR A 223 -27.36 0.54 -6.53
CA THR A 223 -28.01 -0.76 -6.62
C THR A 223 -29.13 -0.71 -7.66
N ARG A 224 -29.76 -1.86 -7.97
CA ARG A 224 -30.89 -1.93 -8.90
C ARG A 224 -32.08 -1.04 -8.51
N HIS A 225 -32.20 -0.63 -7.24
CA HIS A 225 -33.41 0.02 -6.72
C HIS A 225 -33.15 1.27 -5.86
N SER A 226 -31.90 1.59 -5.53
CA SER A 226 -31.59 2.71 -4.63
C SER A 226 -30.13 3.17 -4.72
N PHE A 227 -29.87 4.34 -4.13
CA PHE A 227 -28.52 4.81 -3.83
C PHE A 227 -28.31 4.87 -2.33
N PHE A 228 -27.14 4.44 -1.86
CA PHE A 228 -26.80 4.54 -0.45
C PHE A 228 -25.36 4.99 -0.22
N SER A 229 -25.15 5.85 0.78
CA SER A 229 -23.84 6.32 1.21
C SER A 229 -23.27 5.42 2.31
N ALA A 230 -22.20 4.70 2.03
CA ALA A 230 -21.49 3.88 3.00
C ALA A 230 -20.13 4.49 3.36
N ARG A 231 -19.62 4.12 4.54
CA ARG A 231 -18.35 4.60 5.06
C ARG A 231 -17.49 3.43 5.48
N LEU A 232 -16.25 3.41 5.02
CA LEU A 232 -15.25 2.44 5.44
C LEU A 232 -14.19 3.14 6.29
N THR A 233 -14.12 2.80 7.57
CA THR A 233 -13.19 3.43 8.50
C THR A 233 -11.93 2.59 8.65
N TRP A 234 -10.76 3.21 8.59
CA TRP A 234 -9.52 2.56 9.00
C TRP A 234 -8.72 3.49 9.91
N LEU A 235 -8.04 2.89 10.87
CA LEU A 235 -7.01 3.60 11.62
C LEU A 235 -5.76 3.58 10.75
N SER A 236 -5.20 4.76 10.43
CA SER A 236 -3.82 4.88 9.97
C SER A 236 -2.90 4.46 11.13
N ASN A 237 -2.80 3.16 11.34
CA ASN A 237 -1.94 2.59 12.36
C ASN A 237 -0.51 2.80 11.89
N ALA A 238 0.08 3.94 12.27
CA ALA A 238 1.43 4.38 11.93
C ALA A 238 2.55 3.39 12.33
N LEU A 239 2.19 2.29 12.97
CA LEU A 239 3.06 1.26 13.53
C LEU A 239 3.04 -0.08 12.76
N ASN A 240 2.13 -0.32 11.80
CA ASN A 240 2.08 -1.62 11.13
C ASN A 240 1.91 -1.49 9.60
N ASN A 241 3.04 -1.32 8.91
CA ASN A 241 3.21 -1.42 7.44
C ASN A 241 2.89 -2.84 6.88
N ARG A 242 1.96 -3.59 7.50
CA ARG A 242 1.70 -5.00 7.20
C ARG A 242 0.41 -5.23 6.40
N CYS A 243 -0.51 -4.27 6.38
CA CYS A 243 -1.75 -4.32 5.62
C CYS A 243 -1.84 -3.08 4.72
N ARG A 244 -2.31 -3.27 3.47
CA ARG A 244 -2.69 -2.15 2.61
C ARG A 244 -3.91 -1.44 3.23
N PRO A 245 -4.04 -0.12 3.14
CA PRO A 245 -5.30 0.53 3.48
C PRO A 245 -6.39 0.05 2.53
N PRO A 246 -7.66 0.22 2.91
CA PRO A 246 -8.75 -0.09 2.02
C PRO A 246 -8.67 0.70 0.71
N PHE A 247 -8.99 0.02 -0.39
CA PHE A 247 -8.97 0.59 -1.73
C PHE A 247 -10.38 0.52 -2.30
N LEU A 248 -11.00 1.68 -2.48
CA LEU A 248 -12.29 1.84 -3.14
C LEU A 248 -12.14 2.92 -4.19
N ALA A 249 -12.68 2.66 -5.37
CA ALA A 249 -12.67 3.58 -6.48
C ALA A 249 -14.01 3.60 -7.20
N ASP A 250 -14.25 4.68 -7.94
CA ASP A 250 -15.43 4.79 -8.79
C ASP A 250 -15.39 3.72 -9.89
N GLY A 251 -16.56 3.11 -10.15
CA GLY A 251 -16.71 1.98 -11.06
C GLY A 251 -16.43 0.62 -10.42
N ASP A 252 -16.00 0.55 -9.15
CA ASP A 252 -15.83 -0.75 -8.49
C ASP A 252 -17.16 -1.44 -8.20
N TRP A 253 -17.23 -2.72 -8.53
CA TRP A 253 -18.33 -3.59 -8.14
C TRP A 253 -18.07 -4.10 -6.73
N VAL A 254 -18.98 -3.81 -5.81
CA VAL A 254 -18.86 -4.23 -4.42
C VAL A 254 -20.12 -4.96 -3.92
N ILE A 255 -19.90 -5.83 -2.94
CA ILE A 255 -20.93 -6.49 -2.15
C ILE A 255 -20.77 -6.00 -0.70
N ALA A 256 -21.75 -5.26 -0.21
CA ALA A 256 -21.77 -4.68 1.12
C ALA A 256 -22.70 -5.48 2.04
N ALA A 257 -22.22 -5.83 3.23
CA ALA A 257 -23.05 -6.38 4.30
C ALA A 257 -23.38 -5.28 5.31
N ARG A 258 -24.67 -5.06 5.58
CA ARG A 258 -25.16 -4.08 6.55
C ARG A 258 -26.05 -4.74 7.58
N ARG A 259 -26.16 -4.12 8.75
CA ARG A 259 -27.14 -4.55 9.75
C ARG A 259 -28.52 -4.01 9.39
N HIS A 260 -29.56 -4.84 9.52
CA HIS A 260 -30.93 -4.41 9.29
C HIS A 260 -31.31 -3.22 10.19
N GLY A 261 -31.87 -2.16 9.59
CA GLY A 261 -32.34 -0.97 10.29
C GLY A 261 -31.24 0.02 10.71
N TYR A 262 -29.98 -0.22 10.35
CA TYR A 262 -28.86 0.68 10.63
C TYR A 262 -28.04 0.95 9.37
N ASP A 263 -27.56 2.19 9.21
CA ASP A 263 -26.70 2.61 8.10
C ASP A 263 -25.24 2.13 8.25
N ASP A 264 -24.95 1.27 9.23
CA ASP A 264 -23.59 0.87 9.57
C ASP A 264 -23.11 -0.31 8.69
N LEU A 265 -22.05 -0.06 7.93
CA LEU A 265 -21.38 -1.04 7.09
C LEU A 265 -20.58 -2.01 7.96
N GLN A 266 -20.86 -3.31 7.84
CA GLN A 266 -20.27 -4.36 8.69
C GLN A 266 -19.13 -5.10 7.99
N ALA A 267 -19.28 -5.34 6.69
CA ALA A 267 -18.23 -5.91 5.85
C ALA A 267 -18.41 -5.45 4.41
N LEU A 268 -17.31 -5.41 3.66
CA LEU A 268 -17.33 -5.05 2.24
C LEU A 268 -16.42 -5.98 1.45
N TYR A 269 -16.97 -6.58 0.40
CA TYR A 269 -16.21 -7.35 -0.57
C TYR A 269 -16.14 -6.57 -1.89
N ASN A 270 -14.92 -6.27 -2.34
CA ASN A 270 -14.68 -5.64 -3.63
C ASN A 270 -14.46 -6.73 -4.68
N VAL A 271 -15.44 -6.92 -5.55
CA VAL A 271 -15.45 -7.94 -6.60
C VAL A 271 -14.43 -7.60 -7.70
N SER A 272 -14.16 -6.31 -7.92
CA SER A 272 -13.20 -5.85 -8.94
C SER A 272 -11.79 -6.39 -8.69
N ASP A 273 -11.36 -6.41 -7.42
CA ASP A 273 -9.99 -6.77 -7.04
C ASP A 273 -9.88 -7.91 -6.01
N GLY A 274 -11.01 -8.49 -5.61
CA GLY A 274 -11.10 -9.61 -4.67
C GLY A 274 -10.79 -9.24 -3.21
N SER A 275 -10.77 -7.95 -2.87
CA SER A 275 -10.45 -7.50 -1.52
C SER A 275 -11.63 -7.60 -0.56
N VAL A 276 -11.34 -7.93 0.70
CA VAL A 276 -12.32 -7.93 1.80
C VAL A 276 -11.91 -6.89 2.84
N TYR A 277 -12.87 -6.09 3.30
CA TYR A 277 -12.70 -5.05 4.31
C TYR A 277 -13.69 -5.19 5.46
#